data_AF-A0A7J3S943-F1
#
_entry.id   AF-A0A7J3S943-F1
#
_cell.length_a   1.000
_cell.length_b   1.000
_cell.length_c   1.000
_cell.angle_alpha   90.00
_cell.angle_beta   90.00
_cell.angle_gamma   90.00
#
_symmetry.space_group_name_H-M   'P 1'
#
loop_
_entity.id
_entity.type
_entity.pdbx_description
1 polymer ?
#
loop_
_entity_poly.entity_id
_entity_poly.type
_entity_poly.pdbx_seq_one_letter_code
_entity_poly.pdbx_strand_id
1 'polypeptide(L)'
;MAFNQVVAGSIPVGPVSLILDHFLCGGWIVKRDILKHQLVPEHVVLSEEEAEKVLEDMKVHAQQLPRIRSDDPVVKAIGAKEGDILKIIRESPTAGKFVTYRIVQD
;
A
#
# COMPACT_ATOMS: atom_id res chain seq x y z
N MET A 1 25.50 -18.10 -72.90
CA MET A 1 24.11 -18.59 -72.83
C MET A 1 23.67 -18.47 -71.38
N ALA A 2 23.08 -17.34 -71.05
CA ALA A 2 21.65 -17.20 -70.73
C ALA A 2 21.30 -17.89 -69.39
N PHE A 3 21.33 -17.14 -68.30
CA PHE A 3 20.12 -16.57 -67.67
C PHE A 3 19.15 -17.68 -67.19
N ASN A 4 19.18 -17.98 -65.89
CA ASN A 4 17.96 -17.77 -65.12
C ASN A 4 18.21 -17.65 -63.62
N GLN A 5 17.72 -16.52 -63.14
CA GLN A 5 17.59 -16.06 -61.78
C GLN A 5 16.32 -16.67 -61.19
N VAL A 6 16.41 -17.35 -60.04
CA VAL A 6 15.27 -17.61 -59.16
C VAL A 6 15.71 -17.29 -57.73
N VAL A 7 15.45 -16.03 -57.40
CA VAL A 7 15.11 -15.44 -56.10
C VAL A 7 15.86 -15.96 -54.87
N ALA A 8 16.75 -15.11 -54.37
CA ALA A 8 17.21 -15.12 -52.99
C ALA A 8 16.01 -14.96 -52.04
N GLY A 9 15.49 -16.08 -51.55
CA GLY A 9 14.70 -16.12 -50.33
C GLY A 9 15.65 -16.16 -49.14
N SER A 10 16.12 -14.99 -48.72
CA SER A 10 16.69 -14.80 -47.39
C SER A 10 15.65 -15.23 -46.37
N ILE A 11 15.76 -16.45 -45.84
CA ILE A 11 15.04 -16.85 -44.64
C ILE A 11 15.56 -15.92 -43.54
N PRO A 12 14.74 -15.03 -42.94
CA PRO A 12 15.19 -14.29 -41.80
C PRO A 12 15.39 -15.29 -40.67
N VAL A 13 16.64 -15.58 -40.34
CA VAL A 13 16.99 -16.12 -39.02
C VAL A 13 16.66 -15.03 -38.00
N GLY A 14 15.37 -14.95 -37.64
CA GLY A 14 14.95 -14.17 -36.48
C GLY A 14 15.73 -14.68 -35.27
N PRO A 15 16.21 -13.80 -34.39
CA PRO A 15 16.83 -14.24 -33.16
C PRO A 15 15.77 -15.06 -32.41
N VAL A 16 16.03 -16.35 -32.25
CA VAL A 16 15.31 -17.16 -31.28
C VAL A 16 15.77 -16.66 -29.91
N SER A 17 15.21 -15.52 -29.47
CA SER A 17 15.30 -15.06 -28.09
C SER A 17 14.45 -16.04 -27.28
N LEU A 18 15.02 -17.21 -26.99
CA LEU A 18 14.51 -18.11 -25.97
C LEU A 18 14.71 -17.41 -24.63
N ILE A 19 13.69 -16.60 -24.32
CA ILE A 19 13.00 -16.49 -23.03
C ILE A 19 13.75 -17.27 -21.95
N LEU A 20 14.69 -16.58 -21.31
CA LEU A 20 15.16 -16.93 -19.97
C LEU A 20 14.96 -15.73 -19.04
N ASP A 21 13.80 -15.08 -19.13
CA ASP A 21 13.27 -14.26 -18.03
C ASP A 21 12.54 -15.19 -17.06
N HIS A 22 13.34 -16.06 -16.45
CA HIS A 22 12.92 -16.89 -15.34
C HIS A 22 12.64 -15.96 -14.16
N PHE A 23 11.38 -15.87 -13.77
CA PHE A 23 10.92 -15.39 -12.47
C PHE A 23 11.25 -13.92 -12.13
N LEU A 24 10.65 -12.99 -12.85
CA LEU A 24 10.00 -11.89 -12.13
C LEU A 24 8.66 -12.44 -11.61
N CYS A 25 8.69 -13.04 -10.42
CA CYS A 25 7.53 -13.03 -9.52
C CYS A 25 7.31 -11.56 -9.07
N GLY A 26 7.06 -10.70 -10.06
CA GLY A 26 6.72 -9.31 -9.89
C GLY A 26 5.31 -9.29 -9.36
N GLY A 27 5.19 -9.13 -8.05
CA GLY A 27 3.92 -8.87 -7.39
C GLY A 27 3.15 -7.84 -8.19
N TRP A 28 1.94 -8.19 -8.59
CA TRP A 28 1.00 -7.29 -9.24
C TRP A 28 0.61 -6.22 -8.23
N ILE A 29 1.43 -5.18 -8.10
CA ILE A 29 1.07 -4.00 -7.31
C ILE A 29 0.19 -3.16 -8.21
N VAL A 30 -1.09 -3.52 -8.22
CA VAL A 30 -2.14 -2.66 -8.73
C VAL A 30 -2.12 -1.43 -7.81
N LYS A 31 -1.49 -0.33 -8.25
CA LYS A 31 -1.57 0.99 -7.61
C LYS A 31 -3.00 1.50 -7.73
N ARG A 32 -3.89 0.95 -6.91
CA ARG A 32 -5.24 1.45 -6.71
C ARG A 32 -5.16 2.46 -5.55
N ASP A 33 -5.83 3.59 -5.67
CA ASP A 33 -5.94 4.57 -4.59
C ASP A 33 -6.57 3.88 -3.36
N ILE A 34 -5.73 3.50 -2.40
CA ILE A 34 -6.10 2.63 -1.27
C ILE A 34 -7.08 3.35 -0.34
N LEU A 35 -6.92 4.67 -0.23
CA LEU A 35 -7.72 5.54 0.63
C LEU A 35 -9.17 5.71 0.14
N LYS A 36 -9.46 5.46 -1.14
CA LYS A 36 -10.81 5.61 -1.70
C LYS A 36 -11.65 4.34 -1.62
N HIS A 37 -11.10 3.28 -1.02
CA HIS A 37 -11.79 2.00 -0.96
C HIS A 37 -12.85 2.02 0.14
N GLN A 38 -14.04 1.51 -0.14
CA GLN A 38 -15.18 1.49 0.78
C GLN A 38 -14.87 0.83 2.14
N LEU A 39 -13.97 -0.16 2.17
CA LEU A 39 -13.59 -0.87 3.39
C LEU A 39 -12.52 -0.16 4.21
N VAL A 40 -11.89 0.88 3.67
CA VAL A 40 -10.86 1.64 4.37
C VAL A 40 -11.54 2.82 5.07
N PRO A 41 -11.59 2.83 6.42
CA PRO A 41 -12.17 3.95 7.15
C PRO A 41 -11.32 5.20 7.03
N GLU A 42 -11.83 6.32 7.53
CA GLU A 42 -11.06 7.56 7.59
C GLU A 42 -9.99 7.48 8.68
N HIS A 43 -8.77 7.86 8.34
CA HIS A 43 -7.61 7.86 9.23
C HIS A 43 -7.07 9.29 9.31
N VAL A 44 -6.89 9.80 10.53
CA VAL A 44 -6.39 11.14 10.82
C VAL A 44 -5.20 11.02 11.76
N VAL A 45 -4.09 11.69 11.43
CA VAL A 45 -2.93 11.80 12.32
C VAL A 45 -3.22 12.87 13.36
N LEU A 46 -3.05 12.54 14.64
CA LEU A 46 -3.18 13.52 15.72
C LEU A 46 -1.88 14.30 15.90
N SER A 47 -1.98 15.54 16.34
CA SER A 47 -0.81 16.28 16.84
C SER A 47 -0.39 15.74 18.22
N GLU A 48 0.84 16.06 18.65
CA GLU A 48 1.36 15.68 19.96
C GLU A 48 0.44 16.16 21.10
N GLU A 49 -0.04 17.41 21.02
CA GLU A 49 -0.96 17.98 22.03
C GLU A 49 -2.32 17.26 22.10
N GLU A 50 -2.87 16.84 20.96
CA GLU A 50 -4.12 16.08 20.91
C GLU A 50 -3.92 14.65 21.38
N ALA A 51 -2.79 14.04 21.03
CA ALA A 51 -2.41 12.71 21.45
C ALA A 51 -2.26 12.62 22.98
N GLU A 52 -1.59 13.59 23.62
CA GLU A 52 -1.45 13.65 25.07
C GLU A 52 -2.82 13.76 25.77
N LYS A 53 -3.70 14.65 25.29
CA LYS A 53 -5.06 14.80 25.84
C LYS A 53 -5.85 13.49 25.75
N VAL A 54 -5.79 12.80 24.61
CA VAL A 54 -6.48 11.51 24.42
C VAL A 54 -5.94 10.45 25.38
N LEU A 55 -4.62 10.40 25.58
CA LEU A 55 -4.00 9.47 26.52
C LEU A 55 -4.40 9.75 27.97
N GLU A 56 -4.48 11.03 28.36
CA GLU A 56 -4.93 11.46 29.68
C GLU A 56 -6.41 11.13 29.93
N ASP A 57 -7.28 11.44 28.96
CA ASP A 57 -8.72 11.17 29.04
C ASP A 57 -9.01 9.67 29.19
N MET A 58 -8.28 8.85 28.44
CA MET A 58 -8.41 7.39 28.47
C MET A 58 -7.64 6.74 29.63
N LYS A 59 -6.74 7.47 30.28
CA LYS A 59 -5.82 6.98 31.33
C LYS A 59 -5.03 5.75 30.90
N VAL A 60 -4.58 5.74 29.65
CA VAL A 60 -3.81 4.64 29.06
C VAL A 60 -2.43 5.11 28.64
N HIS A 61 -1.47 4.19 28.68
CA HIS A 61 -0.15 4.44 28.12
C HIS A 61 -0.15 4.19 26.60
N ALA A 62 0.67 4.94 25.87
CA ALA A 62 0.83 4.79 24.42
C ALA A 62 1.12 3.34 23.98
N GLN A 63 1.93 2.58 24.75
CA GLN A 63 2.26 1.19 24.45
C GLN A 63 1.08 0.21 24.58
N GLN A 64 0.02 0.59 25.29
CA GLN A 64 -1.19 -0.22 25.49
C GLN A 64 -2.19 -0.05 24.34
N LEU A 65 -2.01 0.97 23.50
CA LEU A 65 -2.85 1.15 22.32
C LEU A 65 -2.59 0.04 21.30
N PRO A 66 -3.63 -0.36 20.54
CA PRO A 66 -3.46 -1.26 19.41
C PRO A 66 -2.44 -0.69 18.42
N ARG A 67 -1.54 -1.55 17.95
CA ARG A 67 -0.42 -1.16 17.09
C ARG A 67 -0.79 -1.30 15.62
N ILE A 68 -0.27 -0.40 14.80
CA ILE A 68 -0.28 -0.50 13.33
C ILE A 68 1.17 -0.48 12.84
N ARG A 69 1.47 -1.33 11.87
CA ARG A 69 2.82 -1.35 11.28
C ARG A 69 3.06 -0.10 10.45
N SER A 70 4.24 0.48 10.58
CA SER A 70 4.78 1.50 9.66
C SER A 70 4.71 1.04 8.19
N ASP A 71 4.84 -0.27 7.99
CA ASP A 71 4.81 -0.90 6.68
C ASP A 71 3.47 -0.85 5.96
N ASP A 72 2.38 -0.61 6.69
CA ASP A 72 1.03 -0.62 6.16
C ASP A 72 0.87 0.44 5.06
N PRO A 73 0.23 0.11 3.93
CA PRO A 73 0.06 1.05 2.83
C PRO A 73 -0.74 2.30 3.22
N VAL A 74 -1.66 2.21 4.19
CA VAL A 74 -2.44 3.37 4.66
C VAL A 74 -1.55 4.33 5.45
N VAL A 75 -0.69 3.80 6.32
CA VAL A 75 0.29 4.58 7.08
C VAL A 75 1.25 5.30 6.13
N LYS A 76 1.77 4.59 5.12
CA LYS A 76 2.63 5.15 4.07
C LYS A 76 1.92 6.21 3.21
N ALA A 77 0.63 6.03 2.92
CA ALA A 77 -0.15 6.98 2.13
C ALA A 77 -0.46 8.29 2.88
N ILE A 78 -0.63 8.21 4.20
CA ILE A 78 -0.90 9.37 5.08
C ILE A 78 0.40 10.06 5.50
N GLY A 79 1.52 9.34 5.52
CA GLY A 79 2.83 9.87 5.90
C GLY A 79 3.05 9.93 7.40
N ALA A 80 2.36 9.09 8.17
CA ALA A 80 2.57 8.98 9.61
C ALA A 80 3.90 8.28 9.91
N LYS A 81 4.55 8.69 11.01
CA LYS A 81 5.85 8.18 11.46
C LYS A 81 5.66 7.24 12.64
N GLU A 82 6.71 6.48 12.96
CA GLU A 82 6.78 5.68 14.17
C GLU A 82 6.56 6.55 15.41
N GLY A 83 5.68 6.09 16.31
CA GLY A 83 5.28 6.83 17.51
C GLY A 83 4.04 7.70 17.35
N ASP A 84 3.59 7.98 16.13
CA ASP A 84 2.37 8.77 15.91
C ASP A 84 1.11 8.00 16.31
N ILE A 85 0.11 8.74 16.81
CA ILE A 85 -1.21 8.20 17.12
C ILE A 85 -2.18 8.53 15.99
N LEU A 86 -2.77 7.48 15.41
CA LEU A 86 -3.81 7.56 14.40
C LEU A 86 -5.18 7.48 15.05
N LYS A 87 -6.05 8.43 14.70
CA LYS A 87 -7.47 8.39 14.95
C LYS A 87 -8.19 7.78 13.75
N ILE A 88 -8.86 6.66 13.98
CA ILE A 88 -9.61 5.94 12.96
C ILE A 88 -11.09 6.11 13.24
N ILE A 89 -11.80 6.66 12.26
CA ILE A 89 -13.24 6.93 12.34
C ILE A 89 -13.94 5.99 11.36
N ARG A 90 -14.78 5.09 11.90
CA ARG A 90 -15.61 4.20 11.09
C ARG A 90 -17.08 4.37 11.42
N GLU A 91 -17.92 4.25 10.42
CA GLU A 91 -19.36 4.16 10.63
C GLU A 91 -19.72 2.74 11.07
N SER A 92 -20.55 2.64 12.11
CA SER A 92 -21.00 1.38 12.67
C SER A 92 -22.51 1.39 12.73
N PRO A 93 -23.20 0.31 12.29
CA PRO A 93 -24.66 0.27 12.29
C PRO A 93 -25.26 0.34 13.71
N THR A 94 -24.53 -0.07 14.74
CA THR A 94 -25.01 -0.07 16.13
C THR A 94 -24.76 1.25 16.85
N ALA A 95 -23.62 1.89 16.60
CA ALA A 95 -23.12 3.03 17.38
C ALA A 95 -23.06 4.34 16.57
N GLY A 96 -23.44 4.32 15.29
CA GLY A 96 -23.31 5.45 14.38
C GLY A 96 -21.85 5.69 14.01
N LYS A 97 -21.10 6.37 14.87
CA LYS A 97 -19.67 6.66 14.68
C LYS A 97 -18.83 5.99 15.75
N PHE A 98 -17.87 5.18 15.33
CA PHE A 98 -16.92 4.53 16.21
C PHE A 98 -15.52 5.10 15.98
N VAL A 99 -14.93 5.62 17.04
CA VAL A 99 -13.57 6.19 17.03
C VAL A 99 -12.64 5.23 17.75
N THR A 100 -11.51 4.92 17.14
CA THR A 100 -10.45 4.13 17.78
C THR A 100 -9.09 4.77 17.53
N TYR A 101 -8.19 4.60 18.49
CA TYR A 101 -6.84 5.14 18.44
C TYR A 101 -5.84 4.01 18.29
N ARG A 102 -4.87 4.18 17.38
CA ARG A 102 -3.79 3.21 17.16
C ARG A 102 -2.43 3.90 17.12
N ILE A 103 -1.40 3.23 17.62
CA ILE A 103 -0.02 3.72 17.59
C ILE A 103 0.76 3.08 16.44
N VAL A 104 1.54 3.88 15.72
CA VAL A 104 2.43 3.38 14.67
C VAL A 104 3.69 2.80 15.31
N GLN A 105 3.98 1.52 15.05
CA GLN A 105 5.17 0.83 15.55
C GLN A 105 5.62 -0.25 14.54
N ASP A 106 6.94 -0.39 14.34
CA ASP A 106 7.56 -1.48 13.56
C ASP A 106 7.58 -2.84 14.28
#